data_AF-A0AAV0ZCY9-F1
#
_entry.id   AF-A0AAV0ZCY9-F1
#
_cell.length_a   1.000
_cell.length_b   1.000
_cell.length_c   1.000
_cell.angle_alpha   90.00
_cell.angle_beta   90.00
_cell.angle_gamma   90.00
#
_symmetry.space_group_name_H-M   'P 1'
#
loop_
_entity.id
_entity.type
_entity.pdbx_description
1 polymer ?
#
loop_
_entity_poly.entity_id
_entity_poly.type
_entity_poly.pdbx_seq_one_letter_code
_entity_poly.pdbx_strand_id
1 'polypeptide(L)'
;MEKNKPVMLTGLMDNHWKACTDWVNPNGKPNLQFFSTHFGSSKVQVADCDTRDFTDKKREDINQIGVSNGDSASVPYLKDWHFVKEYPDYVPYITPMFFCDDWLNLYLDNFRMNTYSDRDQQNKEICCSDYRFVYMGVKGSWTPLHADVFRAAPKALQIDEDGEKIR
;
A
#
# COMPACT_ATOMS: atom_id res chain seq x y z
N MET A 1 -1.46 18.08 -26.69
CA MET A 1 -1.35 17.06 -25.64
C MET A 1 0.04 17.17 -25.05
N GLU A 2 0.13 17.33 -23.74
CA GLU A 2 1.41 17.25 -23.00
C GLU A 2 2.02 15.84 -23.11
N LYS A 3 3.32 15.71 -22.89
CA LYS A 3 4.02 14.41 -23.00
C LYS A 3 3.82 13.59 -21.72
N ASN A 4 3.44 12.32 -21.84
CA ASN A 4 3.34 11.36 -20.74
C ASN A 4 4.73 10.94 -20.23
N LYS A 5 5.42 11.85 -19.54
CA LYS A 5 6.73 11.61 -18.94
C LYS A 5 6.59 11.37 -17.43
N PRO A 6 7.34 10.42 -16.85
CA PRO A 6 7.46 10.31 -15.40
C PRO A 6 7.95 11.63 -14.80
N VAL A 7 7.39 11.99 -13.64
CA VAL A 7 7.78 13.17 -12.86
C VAL A 7 7.99 12.79 -11.41
N MET A 8 8.88 13.52 -10.73
CA MET A 8 9.14 13.37 -9.30
C MET A 8 8.73 14.65 -8.59
N LEU A 9 7.75 14.52 -7.71
CA LEU A 9 7.26 15.62 -6.87
C LEU A 9 7.87 15.47 -5.48
N THR A 10 8.49 16.54 -4.98
CA THR A 10 9.09 16.58 -3.64
C THR A 10 8.35 17.61 -2.78
N GLY A 11 8.48 17.55 -1.45
CA GLY A 11 7.82 18.47 -0.51
C GLY A 11 6.31 18.23 -0.31
N LEU A 12 5.74 17.13 -0.84
CA LEU A 12 4.32 16.82 -0.65
C LEU A 12 3.97 16.43 0.80
N MET A 13 4.96 15.95 1.54
CA MET A 13 4.84 15.46 2.92
C MET A 13 4.84 16.58 3.96
N ASP A 14 5.14 17.82 3.57
CA ASP A 14 5.19 18.99 4.47
C ASP A 14 3.81 19.34 5.05
N ASN A 15 2.74 18.74 4.51
CA ASN A 15 1.36 18.89 4.98
C ASN A 15 1.03 18.06 6.23
N HIS A 16 2.03 17.65 7.02
CA HIS A 16 1.85 16.87 8.26
C HIS A 16 0.98 15.62 8.09
N TRP A 17 1.24 14.82 7.06
CA TRP A 17 0.55 13.53 6.90
C TRP A 17 0.80 12.63 8.11
N LYS A 18 -0.27 11.99 8.58
CA LYS A 18 -0.23 11.10 9.72
C LYS A 18 0.72 9.91 9.50
N ALA A 19 0.81 9.41 8.27
CA ALA A 19 1.79 8.40 7.89
C ALA A 19 3.24 8.85 8.14
N CYS A 20 3.55 10.12 7.88
CA CYS A 20 4.91 10.65 8.07
C CYS A 20 5.30 10.79 9.55
N THR A 21 4.32 10.83 10.47
CA THR A 21 4.56 10.92 11.91
C THR A 21 4.48 9.58 12.61
N ASP A 22 3.49 8.76 12.27
CA ASP A 22 3.18 7.53 12.98
C ASP A 22 3.94 6.33 12.41
N TRP A 23 4.09 6.28 11.09
CA TRP A 23 4.68 5.12 10.39
C TRP A 23 6.19 5.19 10.34
N VAL A 24 6.78 6.28 10.80
CA VAL A 24 8.22 6.52 10.83
C VAL A 24 8.64 6.80 12.26
N ASN A 25 9.71 6.15 12.73
CA ASN A 25 10.26 6.40 14.06
C ASN A 25 11.19 7.63 14.03
N PRO A 26 11.64 8.14 15.21
CA PRO A 26 12.53 9.29 15.26
C PRO A 26 13.87 9.14 14.52
N ASN A 27 14.25 7.92 14.15
CA ASN A 27 15.48 7.62 13.40
C ASN A 27 15.22 7.52 11.88
N GLY A 28 14.03 7.87 11.40
CA GLY A 28 13.68 7.82 9.97
C GLY A 28 13.34 6.43 9.45
N LYS A 29 13.18 5.42 10.32
CA LYS A 29 12.88 4.04 9.90
C LYS A 29 11.40 3.70 10.08
N PRO A 30 10.86 2.72 9.33
CA PRO A 30 9.51 2.22 9.53
C PRO A 30 9.23 1.85 11.00
N ASN A 31 8.12 2.35 11.52
CA ASN A 31 7.67 2.13 12.89
C ASN A 31 6.85 0.84 12.99
N LEU A 32 7.51 -0.32 12.82
CA LEU A 32 6.83 -1.63 12.83
C LEU A 32 6.07 -1.92 14.13
N GLN A 33 6.55 -1.39 15.26
CA GLN A 33 5.84 -1.49 16.54
C GLN A 33 4.48 -0.79 16.49
N PHE A 34 4.41 0.39 15.88
CA PHE A 34 3.15 1.12 15.70
C PHE A 34 2.16 0.31 14.85
N PHE A 35 2.62 -0.25 13.72
CA PHE A 35 1.79 -1.10 12.87
C PHE A 35 1.27 -2.33 13.62
N SER A 36 2.14 -3.04 14.32
CA SER A 36 1.74 -4.22 15.11
C SER A 36 0.72 -3.88 16.19
N THR A 37 0.89 -2.72 16.84
CA THR A 37 0.01 -2.28 17.94
C THR A 37 -1.38 -1.85 17.44
N HIS A 38 -1.45 -1.14 16.30
CA HIS A 38 -2.69 -0.51 15.83
C HIS A 38 -3.40 -1.29 14.71
N PHE A 39 -2.65 -2.06 13.92
CA PHE A 39 -3.11 -2.75 12.72
C PHE A 39 -2.72 -4.24 12.71
N GLY A 40 -2.28 -4.79 13.85
CA GLY A 40 -1.82 -6.18 13.95
C GLY A 40 -2.90 -7.23 13.68
N SER A 41 -4.19 -6.86 13.70
CA SER A 41 -5.30 -7.74 13.36
C SER A 41 -5.61 -7.82 11.86
N SER A 42 -4.95 -7.01 11.03
CA SER A 42 -5.17 -7.00 9.59
C SER A 42 -4.72 -8.30 8.96
N LYS A 43 -5.52 -8.76 7.99
CA LYS A 43 -5.16 -9.87 7.11
C LYS A 43 -4.55 -9.30 5.85
N VAL A 44 -3.25 -9.46 5.70
CA VAL A 44 -2.50 -8.90 4.57
C VAL A 44 -1.80 -10.01 3.80
N GLN A 45 -1.61 -9.77 2.51
CA GLN A 45 -0.82 -10.66 1.66
C GLN A 45 0.63 -10.21 1.66
N VAL A 46 1.52 -11.13 2.00
CA VAL A 46 2.96 -10.89 1.94
C VAL A 46 3.56 -11.84 0.92
N ALA A 47 4.28 -11.26 -0.03
CA ALA A 47 5.07 -12.02 -1.00
C ALA A 47 6.46 -12.27 -0.44
N ASP A 48 6.96 -13.49 -0.60
CA ASP A 48 8.37 -13.80 -0.38
C ASP A 48 9.15 -13.51 -1.68
N CYS A 49 10.05 -12.53 -1.65
CA CYS A 49 10.76 -12.09 -2.86
C CYS A 49 11.96 -12.98 -3.24
N ASP A 50 12.37 -13.90 -2.36
CA ASP A 50 13.46 -14.85 -2.63
C ASP A 50 12.97 -16.15 -3.28
N THR A 51 11.69 -16.47 -3.12
CA THR A 51 11.07 -17.65 -3.74
C THR A 51 10.21 -17.25 -4.95
N ARG A 52 10.72 -17.58 -6.13
CA ARG A 52 10.01 -17.34 -7.39
C ARG A 52 9.02 -18.47 -7.66
N ASP A 53 7.73 -18.13 -7.75
CA ASP A 53 6.66 -19.04 -8.18
C ASP A 53 6.14 -18.59 -9.56
N PHE A 54 6.66 -19.24 -10.61
CA PHE A 54 6.37 -18.91 -12.02
C PHE A 54 6.75 -17.47 -12.43
N THR A 55 5.83 -16.73 -13.06
CA THR A 55 6.00 -15.32 -13.45
C THR A 55 5.74 -14.35 -12.29
N ASP A 56 5.29 -14.86 -11.14
CA ASP A 56 4.95 -14.07 -9.96
C ASP A 56 5.72 -14.58 -8.73
N LYS A 57 5.36 -14.09 -7.53
CA LYS A 57 5.95 -14.50 -6.26
C LYS A 57 4.99 -15.39 -5.48
N LYS A 58 5.54 -16.27 -4.63
CA LYS A 58 4.75 -16.99 -3.65
C LYS A 58 4.12 -15.99 -2.69
N ARG A 59 2.80 -16.04 -2.51
CA ARG A 59 2.06 -15.18 -1.58
C ARG A 59 1.52 -16.02 -0.45
N GLU A 60 1.69 -15.54 0.77
CA GLU A 60 1.08 -16.12 1.96
C GLU A 60 0.19 -15.07 2.63
N ASP A 61 -1.01 -15.48 3.00
CA ASP A 61 -1.89 -14.65 3.83
C ASP A 61 -1.33 -14.69 5.26
N ILE A 62 -0.83 -13.54 5.73
CA ILE A 62 -0.31 -13.40 7.09
C ILE A 62 -1.35 -12.66 7.92
N ASN A 63 -1.72 -13.25 9.06
CA ASN A 63 -2.73 -12.70 9.96
C ASN A 63 -2.16 -11.69 10.98
N GLN A 64 -0.87 -11.31 10.87
CA GLN A 64 -0.21 -10.42 11.82
C GLN A 64 0.89 -9.61 11.13
N ILE A 65 0.73 -8.29 11.11
CA ILE A 65 1.79 -7.33 10.74
C ILE A 65 2.69 -7.18 11.98
N GLY A 66 3.86 -7.82 11.97
CA GLY A 66 4.75 -7.83 13.14
C GLY A 66 6.13 -8.36 12.81
N VAL A 67 7.12 -7.91 13.60
CA VAL A 67 8.53 -8.26 13.43
C VAL A 67 8.73 -9.76 13.60
N SER A 68 9.08 -10.44 12.52
CA SER A 68 9.63 -11.80 12.59
C SER A 68 11.03 -11.73 13.21
N ASN A 69 11.17 -12.09 14.49
CA ASN A 69 12.46 -12.29 15.17
C ASN A 69 13.13 -13.60 14.72
N GLY A 70 13.33 -13.79 13.42
CA GLY A 70 13.86 -15.05 12.88
C GLY A 70 14.93 -14.83 11.83
N ASP A 71 16.03 -15.56 11.97
CA ASP A 71 17.18 -15.73 11.06
C ASP A 71 16.84 -16.27 9.65
N SER A 72 15.62 -16.08 9.14
CA SER A 72 15.23 -16.54 7.81
C SER A 72 15.60 -15.49 6.76
N ALA A 73 16.41 -15.91 5.77
CA ALA A 73 16.77 -15.16 4.57
C ALA A 73 15.58 -14.94 3.61
N SER A 74 14.44 -14.46 4.11
CA SER A 74 13.27 -14.10 3.33
C SER A 74 13.17 -12.58 3.25
N VAL A 75 12.91 -12.08 2.04
CA VAL A 75 12.62 -10.67 1.74
C VAL A 75 11.09 -10.50 1.65
N PRO A 76 10.40 -10.23 2.77
CA PRO A 76 8.95 -10.04 2.76
C PRO A 76 8.58 -8.73 2.05
N TYR A 77 7.50 -8.81 1.27
CA TYR A 77 6.93 -7.68 0.57
C TYR A 77 5.40 -7.69 0.67
N LEU A 78 4.88 -6.82 1.51
CA LEU A 78 3.46 -6.49 1.58
C LEU A 78 3.12 -5.56 0.42
N LYS A 79 2.26 -6.05 -0.47
CA LYS A 79 1.87 -5.39 -1.71
C LYS A 79 0.35 -5.27 -1.75
N ASP A 80 -0.15 -4.15 -2.29
CA ASP A 80 -1.57 -3.92 -2.57
C ASP A 80 -2.48 -3.96 -1.32
N TRP A 81 -2.00 -3.52 -0.15
CA TRP A 81 -2.84 -3.45 1.04
C TRP A 81 -3.82 -2.27 0.94
N HIS A 82 -5.12 -2.58 0.89
CA HIS A 82 -6.23 -1.63 0.89
C HIS A 82 -6.44 -0.94 2.25
N PHE A 83 -5.39 -0.30 2.76
CA PHE A 83 -5.33 0.27 4.10
C PHE A 83 -6.40 1.36 4.32
N VAL A 84 -6.59 2.26 3.35
CA VAL A 84 -7.56 3.37 3.50
C VAL A 84 -8.98 2.84 3.60
N LYS A 85 -9.31 1.77 2.88
CA LYS A 85 -10.60 1.10 2.99
C LYS A 85 -10.76 0.36 4.32
N GLU A 86 -9.71 -0.31 4.80
CA GLU A 86 -9.75 -1.06 6.06
C GLU A 86 -9.82 -0.13 7.29
N TYR A 87 -9.10 1.00 7.23
CA TYR A 87 -9.01 2.00 8.30
C TYR A 87 -9.37 3.42 7.79
N PRO A 88 -10.64 3.65 7.41
CA PRO A 88 -11.06 4.91 6.79
C PRO A 88 -10.89 6.12 7.72
N ASP A 89 -11.05 5.93 9.03
CA ASP A 89 -10.92 6.99 10.02
C ASP A 89 -9.46 7.39 10.31
N TYR A 90 -8.48 6.59 9.87
CA TYR A 90 -7.07 6.86 10.16
C TYR A 90 -6.55 8.04 9.34
N VAL A 91 -6.99 8.18 8.08
CA VAL A 91 -6.58 9.22 7.12
C VAL A 91 -5.05 9.37 7.06
N PRO A 92 -4.32 8.40 6.48
CA PRO A 92 -2.85 8.37 6.53
C PRO A 92 -2.19 9.53 5.78
N TYR A 93 -2.85 10.05 4.75
CA TYR A 93 -2.39 11.15 3.92
C TYR A 93 -3.58 11.95 3.39
N ILE A 94 -3.30 13.14 2.87
CA ILE A 94 -4.25 13.94 2.09
C ILE A 94 -3.81 13.90 0.64
N THR A 95 -4.73 13.59 -0.28
CA THR A 95 -4.43 13.57 -1.72
C THR A 95 -3.86 14.91 -2.17
N PRO A 96 -2.62 14.96 -2.70
CA PRO A 96 -2.04 16.17 -3.26
C PRO A 96 -2.94 16.80 -4.33
N MET A 97 -2.92 18.13 -4.44
CA MET A 97 -3.73 18.87 -5.43
C MET A 97 -3.45 18.42 -6.87
N PHE A 98 -2.23 18.01 -7.20
CA PHE A 98 -1.89 17.48 -8.53
C PHE A 98 -2.60 16.16 -8.87
N PHE A 99 -3.18 15.51 -7.86
CA PHE A 99 -3.79 14.19 -7.95
C PHE A 99 -5.29 14.19 -7.65
N CYS A 100 -5.90 15.37 -7.44
CA CYS A 100 -7.30 15.49 -7.00
C CYS A 100 -8.33 15.08 -8.05
N ASP A 101 -7.96 14.97 -9.32
CA ASP A 101 -8.80 14.36 -10.37
C ASP A 101 -8.74 12.82 -10.28
N ASP A 102 -9.21 12.31 -9.14
CA ASP A 102 -9.27 10.89 -8.79
C ASP A 102 -10.71 10.40 -8.88
N TRP A 103 -11.28 10.49 -10.09
CA TRP A 103 -12.68 10.18 -10.34
C TRP A 103 -13.06 8.76 -9.95
N LEU A 104 -12.14 7.80 -10.03
CA LEU A 104 -12.39 6.39 -9.72
C LEU A 104 -12.56 6.19 -8.21
N ASN A 105 -11.62 6.69 -7.40
CA ASN A 105 -11.80 6.62 -5.94
C ASN A 105 -12.95 7.52 -5.47
N LEU A 106 -13.15 8.68 -6.09
CA LEU A 106 -14.33 9.52 -5.80
C LEU A 106 -15.63 8.75 -6.06
N TYR A 107 -15.72 8.02 -7.18
CA TYR A 107 -16.88 7.18 -7.45
C TYR A 107 -17.01 6.08 -6.39
N LEU A 108 -15.95 5.33 -6.11
CA LEU A 108 -16.01 4.17 -5.22
C LEU A 108 -16.26 4.55 -3.75
N ASP A 109 -15.81 5.73 -3.31
CA ASP A 109 -16.09 6.27 -1.99
C ASP A 109 -17.58 6.61 -1.82
N ASN A 110 -18.25 7.01 -2.91
CA ASN A 110 -19.67 7.39 -2.91
C ASN A 110 -20.62 6.24 -3.29
N PHE A 111 -20.14 5.26 -4.05
CA PHE A 111 -20.95 4.19 -4.63
C PHE A 111 -20.33 2.83 -4.32
N ARG A 112 -20.95 2.08 -3.41
CA ARG A 112 -20.59 0.69 -3.15
C ARG A 112 -20.93 -0.17 -4.36
N MET A 113 -19.92 -0.61 -5.10
CA MET A 113 -20.07 -1.69 -6.07
C MET A 113 -20.51 -2.95 -5.29
N ASN A 114 -21.66 -3.51 -5.64
CA ASN A 114 -22.31 -4.69 -5.05
C ASN A 114 -23.02 -4.50 -3.68
N THR A 115 -24.16 -3.81 -3.71
CA THR A 115 -25.35 -4.27 -2.97
C THR A 115 -26.12 -5.29 -3.82
N TYR A 116 -25.50 -6.42 -4.18
CA TYR A 116 -26.27 -7.63 -4.44
C TYR A 116 -26.46 -8.30 -3.10
N SER A 117 -27.65 -8.13 -2.56
CA SER A 117 -28.13 -8.77 -1.34
C SER A 117 -28.30 -10.28 -1.57
N ASP A 118 -27.21 -11.03 -1.64
CA ASP A 118 -27.31 -12.49 -1.49
C ASP A 118 -26.89 -12.86 -0.07
N ARG A 119 -27.89 -13.36 0.67
CA ARG A 119 -27.87 -13.63 2.10
C ARG A 119 -27.01 -14.84 2.49
N ASP A 120 -26.16 -15.35 1.61
CA ASP A 120 -25.48 -16.64 1.78
C ASP A 120 -24.01 -16.63 1.31
N GLN A 121 -23.26 -15.55 1.58
CA GLN A 121 -21.81 -15.57 1.40
C GLN A 121 -21.09 -15.36 2.73
N GLN A 122 -20.87 -16.48 3.42
CA GLN A 122 -20.09 -16.58 4.66
C GLN A 122 -18.59 -16.26 4.45
N ASN A 123 -18.18 -15.96 3.23
CA ASN A 123 -16.90 -15.35 2.90
C ASN A 123 -17.15 -13.93 2.39
N LYS A 124 -16.94 -12.94 3.27
CA LYS A 124 -16.73 -11.54 2.87
C LYS A 124 -15.52 -11.51 1.92
N GLU A 125 -15.74 -11.73 0.63
CA GLU A 125 -14.78 -11.30 -0.37
C GLU A 125 -14.54 -9.82 -0.10
N ILE A 126 -13.27 -9.49 0.14
CA ILE A 126 -12.81 -8.11 0.22
C ILE A 126 -13.19 -7.53 -1.13
N CYS A 127 -14.35 -6.87 -1.21
CA CYS A 127 -14.81 -6.23 -2.44
C CYS A 127 -13.86 -5.06 -2.67
N CYS A 128 -12.69 -5.27 -3.29
CA CYS A 128 -11.61 -4.31 -3.48
C CYS A 128 -12.18 -3.05 -4.14
N SER A 129 -12.57 -2.08 -3.31
CA SER A 129 -13.39 -0.96 -3.72
C SER A 129 -12.60 0.33 -3.67
N ASP A 130 -11.28 0.29 -3.55
CA ASP A 130 -10.46 1.49 -3.71
C ASP A 130 -9.14 1.17 -4.41
N TYR A 131 -8.62 2.17 -5.10
CA TYR A 131 -7.33 2.15 -5.79
C TYR A 131 -6.33 2.94 -4.97
N ARG A 132 -6.27 2.64 -3.67
CA ARG A 132 -5.36 3.25 -2.69
C ARG A 132 -4.68 2.13 -1.94
N PHE A 133 -3.39 1.98 -2.16
CA PHE A 133 -2.63 0.83 -1.70
C PHE A 133 -1.47 1.28 -0.80
N VAL A 134 -1.24 0.51 0.26
CA VAL A 134 0.00 0.58 1.04
C VAL A 134 0.92 -0.55 0.58
N TYR A 135 2.17 -0.18 0.37
CA TYR A 135 3.27 -1.10 0.07
C TYR A 135 4.29 -1.02 1.21
N MET A 136 4.76 -2.16 1.69
CA MET A 136 5.80 -2.23 2.71
C MET A 136 6.70 -3.41 2.38
N GLY A 137 8.00 -3.15 2.23
CA GLY A 137 8.97 -4.19 1.90
C GLY A 137 10.33 -3.83 2.44
N VAL A 138 11.15 -4.85 2.67
CA VAL A 138 12.55 -4.65 3.00
C VAL A 138 13.37 -4.40 1.72
N LYS A 139 14.60 -3.93 1.88
CA LYS A 139 15.55 -3.75 0.76
C LYS A 139 15.67 -5.05 -0.04
N GLY A 140 15.57 -4.93 -1.36
CA GLY A 140 15.57 -6.09 -2.28
C GLY A 140 14.17 -6.59 -2.64
N SER A 141 13.12 -6.10 -1.98
CA SER A 141 11.74 -6.34 -2.43
C SER A 141 11.52 -5.74 -3.83
N TRP A 142 10.72 -6.42 -4.65
CA TRP A 142 10.52 -6.03 -6.04
C TRP A 142 9.12 -6.40 -6.54
N THR A 143 8.67 -5.76 -7.62
CA THR A 143 7.48 -6.18 -8.40
C THR A 143 7.93 -6.45 -9.84
N PRO A 144 7.49 -7.53 -10.51
CA PRO A 144 7.79 -7.73 -11.92
C PRO A 144 7.36 -6.53 -12.78
N LEU A 145 8.01 -6.35 -13.93
CA LEU A 145 7.60 -5.33 -14.89
C LEU A 145 6.17 -5.60 -15.36
N HIS A 146 5.30 -4.60 -15.22
CA HIS A 146 3.91 -4.66 -15.63
C HIS A 146 3.42 -3.26 -16.04
N ALA A 147 2.20 -3.21 -16.57
CA ALA A 147 1.46 -1.97 -16.75
C ALA A 147 0.26 -1.97 -15.80
N ASP A 148 -0.05 -0.80 -15.25
CA ASP A 148 -1.19 -0.64 -14.35
C ASP A 148 -2.52 -1.00 -15.01
N VAL A 149 -3.43 -1.52 -14.19
CA VAL A 149 -4.80 -1.84 -14.62
C VAL A 149 -5.47 -0.56 -15.16
N PHE A 150 -6.26 -0.71 -16.22
CA PHE A 150 -6.90 0.39 -16.95
C PHE A 150 -5.93 1.41 -17.59
N ARG A 151 -4.63 1.09 -17.67
CA ARG A 151 -3.60 2.03 -18.14
C ARG A 151 -3.60 3.32 -17.32
N ALA A 152 -3.95 3.20 -16.04
CA ALA A 152 -3.86 4.31 -15.10
C ALA A 152 -2.41 4.81 -15.03
N ALA A 153 -2.23 6.09 -14.74
CA ALA A 153 -0.93 6.61 -14.37
C ALA A 153 -0.72 6.36 -12.87
N PRO A 154 0.21 5.47 -12.46
CA PRO A 154 0.45 5.23 -11.04
C PRO A 154 0.91 6.52 -10.36
N LYS A 155 0.38 6.75 -9.16
CA LYS A 155 0.79 7.84 -8.28
C LYS A 155 1.36 7.19 -7.03
N ALA A 156 2.69 7.13 -6.93
CA ALA A 156 3.36 6.56 -5.78
C ALA A 156 3.91 7.68 -4.87
N LEU A 157 3.70 7.50 -3.57
CA LEU A 157 4.28 8.33 -2.52
C LEU A 157 5.15 7.41 -1.68
N GLN A 158 6.46 7.66 -1.69
CA GLN A 158 7.46 6.80 -1.08
C GLN A 158 8.03 7.44 0.17
N ILE A 159 8.09 6.66 1.26
CA ILE A 159 8.85 6.95 2.48
C ILE A 159 9.98 5.93 2.51
N ASP A 160 11.23 6.36 2.41
CA ASP A 160 12.42 5.51 2.42
C ASP A 160 13.30 5.70 3.67
N GLU A 161 14.07 4.67 3.99
CA GLU A 161 15.08 4.69 5.07
C GLU A 161 16.34 5.48 4.67
N ASP A 162 16.58 5.59 3.36
CA ASP A 162 17.73 6.25 2.79
C ASP A 162 17.22 7.49 2.05
N GLY A 163 17.50 8.70 2.56
CA GLY A 163 17.25 9.96 1.86
C GLY A 163 18.07 10.15 0.57
N GLU A 164 18.44 9.06 -0.11
CA GLU A 164 18.94 9.09 -1.47
C GLU A 164 17.78 9.45 -2.39
N LYS A 165 17.80 10.72 -2.82
CA LYS A 165 17.10 11.21 -3.99
C LYS A 165 17.04 10.11 -5.06
N ILE A 166 15.83 9.64 -5.32
CA ILE A 166 15.50 8.91 -6.53
C ILE A 166 16.12 9.72 -7.69
N ARG A 167 17.01 9.10 -8.47
CA ARG A 167 17.60 9.69 -9.68
C ARG A 167 16.73 9.42 -10.89
#